data_AF-A0A7W8B3G6-F1
#
_entry.id   AF-A0A7W8B3G6-F1
#
_cell.length_a   1.000
_cell.length_b   1.000
_cell.length_c   1.000
_cell.angle_alpha   90.00
_cell.angle_beta   90.00
_cell.angle_gamma   90.00
#
_symmetry.space_group_name_H-M   'P 1'
#
loop_
_entity.id
_entity.type
_entity.pdbx_description
1 polymer ?
#
loop_
_entity_poly.entity_id
_entity_poly.type
_entity_poly.pdbx_seq_one_letter_code
_entity_poly.pdbx_strand_id
1 'polypeptide(L)'
;MLGDVARTGPDASIQEVRWTAADLCTQLAGIGRAVQQYRAAEEPRLVVLTRGAQPVPQEADRGTPTAPPWQATLWGLGLALDRGLAPGRCVLLDLPPEPDSGGPHAEDAEAAAADIVAVLGGLGPKNRLALRGRRWYAPRLIPRPPDTAGGSGVAVRTDATYLVTGGLSGVGDWSPSG
;
A
#
# COMPACT_ATOMS: atom_id res chain seq x y z
N MET A 1 -8.63 24.58 -4.13
CA MET A 1 -9.58 23.57 -4.64
C MET A 1 -9.05 22.23 -4.19
N LEU A 2 -9.37 21.80 -2.95
CA LEU A 2 -9.08 20.42 -2.55
C LEU A 2 -9.99 19.55 -3.41
N GLY A 3 -9.41 18.79 -4.34
CA GLY A 3 -10.14 17.87 -5.17
C GLY A 3 -10.89 16.87 -4.31
N ASP A 4 -12.06 16.47 -4.78
CA ASP A 4 -12.81 15.35 -4.21
C ASP A 4 -11.84 14.16 -4.05
N VAL A 5 -11.69 13.64 -2.83
CA VAL A 5 -10.69 12.59 -2.58
C VAL A 5 -11.18 11.34 -3.29
N ALA A 6 -10.51 10.97 -4.38
CA ALA A 6 -10.89 9.82 -5.19
C ALA A 6 -10.95 8.56 -4.31
N ARG A 7 -12.16 8.04 -4.12
CA ARG A 7 -12.48 6.87 -3.30
C ARG A 7 -13.35 5.92 -4.11
N THR A 8 -13.14 4.63 -3.95
CA THR A 8 -14.04 3.59 -4.48
C THR A 8 -14.64 2.80 -3.33
N GLY A 9 -15.88 2.36 -3.49
CA GLY A 9 -16.57 1.49 -2.52
C GLY A 9 -16.26 0.01 -2.73
N PRO A 10 -16.76 -0.88 -1.85
CA PRO A 10 -16.60 -2.33 -1.98
C PRO A 10 -17.24 -2.89 -3.26
N ASP A 11 -18.32 -2.26 -3.75
CA ASP A 11 -19.04 -2.67 -4.97
C ASP A 11 -18.51 -2.00 -6.25
N ALA A 12 -17.38 -1.29 -6.17
CA ALA A 12 -16.80 -0.61 -7.31
C ALA A 12 -16.38 -1.60 -8.40
N SER A 13 -16.65 -1.24 -9.65
CA SER A 13 -16.19 -2.01 -10.79
C SER A 13 -14.66 -2.02 -10.86
N ILE A 14 -14.12 -3.05 -11.50
CA ILE A 14 -12.68 -3.15 -11.80
C ILE A 14 -12.19 -1.90 -12.52
N GLN A 15 -13.02 -1.33 -13.40
CA GLN A 15 -12.66 -0.17 -14.21
C GLN A 15 -12.57 1.10 -13.36
N GLU A 16 -13.49 1.29 -12.40
CA GLU A 16 -13.43 2.40 -11.43
C GLU A 16 -12.19 2.27 -10.54
N VAL A 17 -11.94 1.09 -9.97
CA VAL A 17 -10.74 0.83 -9.16
C VAL A 17 -9.46 1.17 -9.93
N ARG A 18 -9.37 0.75 -11.21
CA ARG A 18 -8.24 1.06 -12.09
C ARG A 18 -8.11 2.56 -12.35
N TRP A 19 -9.22 3.24 -12.64
CA TRP A 19 -9.20 4.68 -12.91
C TRP A 19 -8.74 5.47 -11.69
N THR A 20 -9.29 5.16 -10.51
CA THR A 20 -8.90 5.78 -9.25
C THR A 20 -7.42 5.52 -8.93
N ALA A 21 -6.95 4.29 -9.11
CA ALA A 21 -5.53 3.98 -8.93
C ALA A 21 -4.62 4.77 -9.89
N ALA A 22 -5.01 4.89 -11.16
CA ALA A 22 -4.24 5.62 -12.17
C ALA A 22 -4.22 7.13 -11.89
N ASP A 23 -5.35 7.70 -11.50
CA ASP A 23 -5.49 9.11 -11.14
C ASP A 23 -4.63 9.45 -9.91
N LEU A 24 -4.76 8.67 -8.83
CA LEU A 24 -3.95 8.83 -7.61
C LEU A 24 -2.44 8.72 -7.88
N CYS A 25 -2.02 7.74 -8.69
CA CYS A 25 -0.62 7.60 -9.09
C CYS A 25 -0.14 8.78 -9.95
N THR A 26 -0.99 9.28 -10.85
CA THR A 26 -0.67 10.44 -11.71
C THR A 26 -0.47 11.69 -10.87
N GLN A 27 -1.36 11.93 -9.90
CA GLN A 27 -1.25 13.05 -8.97
C GLN A 27 0.01 12.93 -8.11
N LEU A 28 0.27 11.77 -7.50
CA LEU A 28 1.48 11.55 -6.69
C LEU A 28 2.76 11.72 -7.51
N ALA A 29 2.80 11.23 -8.75
CA ALA A 29 3.94 11.44 -9.64
C ALA A 29 4.16 12.92 -9.96
N GLY A 30 3.07 13.68 -10.19
CA GLY A 30 3.12 15.13 -10.38
C GLY A 30 3.70 15.87 -9.17
N ILE A 31 3.22 15.56 -7.96
CA ILE A 31 3.73 16.13 -6.70
C ILE A 31 5.19 15.75 -6.49
N GLY A 32 5.56 14.48 -6.71
CA GLY A 32 6.94 14.02 -6.61
C GLY A 32 7.89 14.78 -7.53
N ARG A 33 7.50 15.05 -8.78
CA ARG A 33 8.26 15.89 -9.71
C ARG A 33 8.38 17.33 -9.22
N ALA A 34 7.30 17.92 -8.72
CA ALA A 34 7.32 19.28 -8.19
C ALA A 34 8.28 19.40 -6.99
N VAL A 35 8.28 18.41 -6.08
CA VAL A 35 9.21 18.33 -4.95
C VAL A 35 10.66 18.23 -5.42
N GLN A 36 10.95 17.40 -6.43
CA GLN A 36 12.31 17.27 -6.98
C GLN A 36 12.83 18.56 -7.64
N GLN A 37 11.92 19.34 -8.25
CA GLN A 37 12.25 20.61 -8.89
C GLN A 37 12.36 21.76 -7.88
N TYR A 38 11.78 21.60 -6.68
CA TYR A 38 11.82 22.61 -5.65
C TYR A 38 13.24 22.76 -5.09
N ARG A 39 13.81 23.96 -5.28
CA ARG A 39 15.14 24.31 -4.76
C ARG A 39 14.97 25.14 -3.51
N ALA A 40 15.18 24.53 -2.35
CA ALA A 40 15.23 25.19 -1.06
C ALA A 40 16.49 24.80 -0.30
N ALA A 41 16.84 25.59 0.72
CA ALA A 41 17.96 25.28 1.61
C ALA A 41 17.75 23.94 2.34
N GLU A 42 16.48 23.59 2.63
CA GLU A 42 16.08 22.28 3.13
C GLU A 42 15.07 21.63 2.18
N GLU A 43 15.36 20.43 1.71
CA GLU A 43 14.45 19.69 0.84
C GLU A 43 13.20 19.24 1.62
N PRO A 44 11.99 19.50 1.12
CA PRO A 44 10.78 19.07 1.79
C PRO A 44 10.66 17.54 1.77
N ARG A 45 9.97 17.00 2.79
CA ARG A 45 9.57 15.59 2.79
C ARG A 45 8.23 15.44 2.09
N LEU A 46 8.11 14.40 1.27
CA LEU A 46 6.85 13.98 0.67
C LEU A 46 6.21 12.93 1.58
N VAL A 47 5.14 13.29 2.27
CA VAL A 47 4.38 12.34 3.11
C VAL A 47 3.14 11.88 2.34
N VAL A 48 3.00 10.57 2.13
CA VAL A 48 1.85 9.93 1.50
C VAL A 48 1.07 9.20 2.58
N LEU A 49 -0.19 9.58 2.76
CA LEU A 49 -1.10 8.95 3.69
C LEU A 49 -2.06 8.03 2.92
N THR A 50 -2.25 6.84 3.47
CA THR A 50 -3.23 5.84 3.01
C THR A 50 -4.05 5.35 4.20
N ARG A 51 -5.16 4.66 3.95
CA ARG A 51 -6.01 4.03 4.98
C ARG A 51 -6.29 2.58 4.62
N GLY A 52 -5.95 1.66 5.52
CA GLY A 52 -6.20 0.23 5.35
C GLY A 52 -5.46 -0.42 4.19
N ALA A 53 -4.57 0.30 3.49
CA ALA A 53 -3.94 -0.15 2.25
C ALA A 53 -2.86 -1.22 2.49
N GLN A 54 -2.36 -1.33 3.72
CA GLN A 54 -1.34 -2.32 4.10
C GLN A 54 -1.89 -3.28 5.17
N PRO A 55 -2.03 -4.58 4.88
CA PRO A 55 -2.44 -5.54 5.89
C PRO A 55 -1.33 -5.72 6.94
N VAL A 56 -1.72 -5.84 8.21
CA VAL A 56 -0.81 -6.26 9.30
C VAL A 56 -1.21 -7.66 9.82
N PRO A 57 -0.29 -8.43 10.41
CA PRO A 57 -0.56 -9.82 10.82
C PRO A 57 -1.79 -9.99 11.72
N GLN A 58 -2.05 -9.03 12.62
CA GLN A 58 -3.19 -9.06 13.53
C GLN A 58 -4.57 -8.94 12.83
N GLU A 59 -4.60 -8.44 11.59
CA GLU A 59 -5.79 -8.28 10.76
C GLU A 59 -5.93 -9.39 9.71
N ALA A 60 -4.82 -10.00 9.28
CA ALA A 60 -4.84 -11.05 8.25
C ALA A 60 -5.64 -12.29 8.68
N ASP A 61 -5.61 -12.64 9.97
CA ASP A 61 -6.29 -13.83 10.51
C ASP A 61 -7.80 -13.63 10.74
N ARG A 62 -8.31 -12.39 10.63
CA ARG A 62 -9.71 -12.06 11.00
C ARG A 62 -10.69 -12.01 9.83
N GLY A 63 -10.27 -12.41 8.63
CA GLY A 63 -11.12 -12.27 7.44
C GLY A 63 -11.43 -10.81 7.11
N THR A 64 -10.56 -9.90 7.55
CA THR A 64 -10.71 -8.44 7.45
C THR A 64 -10.85 -8.02 5.98
N PRO A 65 -11.67 -7.00 5.66
CA PRO A 65 -11.90 -6.57 4.27
C PRO A 65 -10.59 -6.37 3.51
N THR A 66 -10.59 -6.83 2.26
CA THR A 66 -9.51 -6.66 1.31
C THR A 66 -9.06 -5.20 1.31
N ALA A 67 -7.79 -4.97 1.65
CA ALA A 67 -7.16 -3.64 1.62
C ALA A 67 -7.52 -2.91 0.32
N PRO A 68 -7.93 -1.62 0.34
CA PRO A 68 -8.35 -0.88 -0.85
C PRO A 68 -7.23 -0.91 -1.90
N PRO A 69 -7.36 -1.74 -2.97
CA PRO A 69 -6.23 -2.04 -3.84
C PRO A 69 -5.72 -0.81 -4.59
N TRP A 70 -6.58 0.18 -4.82
CA TRP A 70 -6.23 1.45 -5.45
C TRP A 70 -5.31 2.33 -4.59
N GLN A 71 -5.34 2.22 -3.26
CA GLN A 71 -4.40 2.93 -2.39
C GLN A 71 -3.08 2.19 -2.24
N ALA A 72 -3.09 0.85 -2.36
CA ALA A 72 -1.87 0.04 -2.31
C ALA A 72 -0.90 0.37 -3.46
N THR A 73 -1.39 0.85 -4.61
CA THR A 73 -0.53 1.29 -5.72
C THR A 73 0.37 2.47 -5.35
N LEU A 74 -0.10 3.36 -4.46
CA LEU A 74 0.67 4.50 -3.97
C LEU A 74 1.91 4.05 -3.20
N TRP A 75 1.88 2.89 -2.54
CA TRP A 75 3.04 2.33 -1.86
C TRP A 75 4.12 1.88 -2.84
N GLY A 76 3.74 1.26 -3.95
CA GLY A 76 4.66 0.90 -5.03
C GLY A 76 5.30 2.13 -5.68
N LEU A 77 4.49 3.15 -5.99
CA LEU A 77 4.99 4.39 -6.59
C LEU A 77 5.86 5.19 -5.61
N GLY A 78 5.47 5.32 -4.35
CA GLY A 78 6.26 6.02 -3.32
C GLY A 78 7.64 5.39 -3.11
N LEU A 79 7.74 4.06 -3.16
CA LEU A 79 9.02 3.35 -3.14
C LEU A 79 9.92 3.69 -4.34
N ALA A 80 9.34 3.94 -5.51
CA ALA A 80 10.09 4.40 -6.69
C ALA A 80 10.49 5.88 -6.56
N LEU A 81 9.60 6.72 -6.06
CA LEU A 81 9.86 8.15 -5.85
C LEU A 81 10.96 8.39 -4.80
N ASP A 82 10.99 7.62 -3.71
CA ASP A 82 12.03 7.74 -2.68
C ASP A 82 13.44 7.54 -3.24
N ARG A 83 13.60 6.75 -4.31
CA ARG A 83 14.89 6.56 -5.00
C ARG A 83 15.32 7.76 -5.83
N GLY A 84 14.36 8.53 -6.33
CA GLY A 84 14.61 9.77 -7.08
C GLY A 84 14.77 10.99 -6.17
N LEU A 85 14.40 10.87 -4.90
CA LEU A 85 14.64 11.84 -3.84
C LEU A 85 15.85 11.42 -3.00
N ALA A 86 16.29 12.26 -2.06
CA ALA A 86 17.23 11.79 -1.05
C ALA A 86 16.57 10.68 -0.20
N PRO A 87 17.31 9.63 0.20
CA PRO A 87 16.73 8.48 0.92
C PRO A 87 15.94 8.89 2.16
N GLY A 88 14.72 8.34 2.30
CA GLY A 88 13.85 8.61 3.45
C GLY A 88 13.07 9.93 3.37
N ARG A 89 13.11 10.64 2.23
CA ARG A 89 12.31 11.85 2.01
C ARG A 89 10.89 11.55 1.54
N CYS A 90 10.64 10.39 0.94
CA CYS A 90 9.28 9.91 0.71
C CYS A 90 8.86 9.00 1.87
N VAL A 91 7.88 9.45 2.65
CA VAL A 91 7.35 8.75 3.81
C VAL A 91 5.97 8.21 3.48
N LEU A 92 5.77 6.91 3.65
CA LEU A 92 4.51 6.21 3.47
C LEU A 92 3.92 5.85 4.84
N LEU A 93 2.72 6.36 5.14
CA LEU A 93 1.98 6.01 6.35
C LEU A 93 0.62 5.43 5.96
N ASP A 94 0.29 4.27 6.52
CA ASP A 94 -1.04 3.65 6.39
C ASP A 94 -1.78 3.75 7.73
N LEU A 95 -2.86 4.50 7.73
CA LEU A 95 -3.74 4.66 8.88
C LEU A 95 -4.71 3.46 8.95
N PRO A 96 -5.37 3.25 10.11
CA PRO A 96 -6.45 2.28 10.20
C PRO A 96 -7.53 2.50 9.11
N PRO A 97 -8.22 1.45 8.67
CA PRO A 97 -9.42 1.62 7.84
C PRO A 97 -10.43 2.53 8.58
N GLU A 98 -11.24 3.29 7.82
CA GLU A 98 -12.30 4.10 8.45
C GLU A 98 -13.23 3.18 9.25
N PRO A 99 -13.59 3.54 10.50
CA PRO A 99 -14.58 2.79 11.25
C PRO A 99 -15.93 2.87 10.53
N ASP A 100 -16.73 1.80 10.62
CA ASP A 100 -18.13 1.88 10.21
C ASP A 100 -18.80 3.05 10.94
N SER A 101 -19.49 3.90 10.17
CA SER A 101 -20.16 5.11 10.63
C SER A 101 -21.21 4.75 11.70
N GLY A 102 -20.82 4.80 12.98
CA GLY A 102 -21.66 4.43 14.12
C GLY A 102 -20.96 3.65 15.24
N GLY A 103 -19.70 3.22 15.06
CA GLY A 103 -18.95 2.53 16.11
C GLY A 103 -18.39 3.46 17.20
N PRO A 104 -18.14 2.95 18.43
CA PRO A 104 -17.52 3.70 19.54
C PRO A 104 -16.05 4.11 19.31
N HIS A 105 -15.55 3.92 18.08
CA HIS A 105 -14.19 4.18 17.63
C HIS A 105 -14.14 5.25 16.53
N ALA A 106 -15.05 6.22 16.53
CA ALA A 106 -14.83 7.46 15.79
C ALA A 106 -13.54 8.09 16.33
N GLU A 107 -12.43 7.86 15.63
CA GLU A 107 -11.12 8.36 16.04
C GLU A 107 -11.18 9.88 16.14
N ASP A 108 -10.75 10.42 17.28
CA ASP A 108 -10.52 11.84 17.44
C ASP A 108 -9.45 12.27 16.41
N ALA A 109 -9.88 13.03 15.40
CA ALA A 109 -9.03 13.46 14.29
C ALA A 109 -7.82 14.27 14.78
N GLU A 110 -7.96 14.99 15.90
CA GLU A 110 -6.88 15.78 16.49
C GLU A 110 -5.83 14.87 17.14
N ALA A 111 -6.27 13.84 17.88
CA ALA A 111 -5.38 12.83 18.45
C ALA A 111 -4.64 12.05 17.35
N ALA A 112 -5.33 11.69 16.26
CA ALA A 112 -4.71 11.02 15.12
C ALA A 112 -3.68 11.92 14.40
N ALA A 113 -3.98 13.21 14.23
CA ALA A 113 -3.04 14.17 13.67
C ALA A 113 -1.80 14.34 14.56
N ALA A 114 -1.97 14.41 15.88
CA ALA A 114 -0.87 14.47 16.83
C ALA A 114 0.02 13.22 16.77
N ASP A 115 -0.57 12.02 16.70
CA ASP A 115 0.17 10.75 16.56
C ASP A 115 0.98 10.72 15.24
N ILE A 116 0.43 11.22 14.14
CA ILE A 116 1.14 11.35 12.85
C ILE A 116 2.32 12.31 12.96
N VAL A 117 2.11 13.50 13.52
CA VAL A 117 3.17 14.53 13.68
C VAL A 117 4.30 14.03 14.57
N ALA A 118 3.96 13.40 15.70
CA ALA A 118 4.94 12.82 16.62
C ALA A 118 5.80 11.76 15.93
N VAL A 119 5.18 10.89 15.13
CA VAL A 119 5.90 9.89 14.36
C VAL A 119 6.82 10.52 13.32
N LEU A 120 6.33 11.49 12.53
CA LEU A 120 7.13 12.18 11.52
C LEU A 120 8.41 12.80 12.10
N GLY A 121 8.33 13.34 13.33
CA GLY A 121 9.48 13.88 14.06
C GLY A 121 10.52 12.84 14.50
N GLY A 122 10.13 11.57 14.64
CA GLY A 122 10.97 10.48 15.16
C GLY A 122 11.37 9.39 14.15
N LEU A 123 11.04 9.56 12.86
CA LEU A 123 11.11 8.46 11.87
C LEU A 123 12.49 7.84 11.65
N GLY A 124 13.59 8.55 11.90
CA GLY A 124 14.93 8.05 11.55
C GLY A 124 14.96 7.50 10.10
N PRO A 125 15.53 6.31 9.83
CA PRO A 125 15.51 5.70 8.49
C PRO A 125 14.18 4.98 8.15
N LYS A 126 13.20 4.96 9.05
CA LYS A 126 11.91 4.30 8.81
C LYS A 126 11.02 5.25 8.03
N ASN A 127 10.81 4.97 6.75
CA ASN A 127 9.95 5.79 5.90
C ASN A 127 8.67 5.07 5.45
N ARG A 128 8.36 3.93 6.08
CA ARG A 128 7.21 3.09 5.75
C ARG A 128 6.61 2.54 7.02
N LEU A 129 5.39 2.96 7.35
CA LEU A 129 4.72 2.54 8.57
C LEU A 129 3.22 2.33 8.37
N ALA A 130 2.64 1.41 9.13
CA ALA A 130 1.19 1.24 9.27
C ALA A 130 0.80 1.37 10.74
N LEU A 131 -0.24 2.16 11.06
CA LEU A 131 -0.79 2.31 12.40
C LEU A 131 -1.98 1.36 12.56
N ARG A 132 -1.97 0.50 13.58
CA ARG A 132 -3.12 -0.33 14.00
C ARG A 132 -3.17 -0.47 15.50
N GLY A 133 -4.34 -0.27 16.11
CA GLY A 133 -4.52 -0.39 17.56
C GLY A 133 -3.50 0.42 18.37
N ARG A 134 -3.23 1.68 17.96
CA ARG A 134 -2.21 2.58 18.54
C ARG A 134 -0.75 2.12 18.42
N ARG A 135 -0.48 1.09 17.61
CA ARG A 135 0.86 0.56 17.37
C ARG A 135 1.29 0.80 15.93
N TRP A 136 2.53 1.27 15.78
CA TRP A 136 3.18 1.41 14.48
C TRP A 136 3.92 0.14 14.07
N TYR A 137 3.64 -0.33 12.86
CA TYR A 137 4.25 -1.47 12.20
C TYR A 137 5.13 -0.99 11.06
N ALA A 138 6.30 -1.59 10.88
CA ALA A 138 7.18 -1.30 9.75
C ALA A 138 7.35 -2.59 8.93
N PRO A 139 7.25 -2.54 7.59
CA PRO A 139 7.44 -3.72 6.76
C PRO A 139 8.87 -4.24 6.88
N ARG A 140 9.01 -5.57 6.90
CA ARG A 140 10.29 -6.27 6.91
C ARG A 140 10.22 -7.42 5.92
N LEU A 141 11.26 -7.53 5.10
CA LEU A 141 11.49 -8.73 4.32
C LEU A 141 12.14 -9.75 5.25
N ILE A 142 11.45 -10.86 5.50
CA ILE A 142 11.94 -11.96 6.32
C ILE A 142 12.10 -13.21 5.44
N PRO A 143 13.16 -14.01 5.63
CA PRO A 143 13.26 -15.31 4.98
C PRO A 143 12.08 -16.19 5.36
N ARG A 144 11.38 -16.76 4.37
CA ARG A 144 10.38 -17.79 4.58
C ARG A 144 10.98 -19.11 4.07
N PRO A 145 11.27 -20.09 4.93
CA PRO A 145 11.69 -21.40 4.46
C PRO A 145 10.56 -22.01 3.61
N PRO A 146 10.88 -22.80 2.58
CA PRO A 146 9.87 -23.55 1.87
C PRO A 146 9.09 -24.42 2.87
N ASP A 147 7.77 -24.45 2.74
CA ASP A 147 6.92 -25.33 3.56
C ASP A 147 7.33 -26.78 3.25
N THR A 148 8.12 -27.36 4.16
CA THR A 148 8.58 -28.76 4.09
C THR A 148 7.53 -29.73 4.61
N ALA A 149 6.52 -29.21 5.33
CA ALA A 149 5.28 -29.91 5.59
C ALA A 149 4.35 -29.65 4.41
N GLY A 150 3.83 -30.72 3.79
CA GLY A 150 2.96 -30.65 2.62
C GLY A 150 1.64 -29.93 2.88
N GLY A 151 1.67 -28.62 3.01
CA GLY A 151 0.53 -27.76 2.78
C GLY A 151 -0.02 -28.15 1.42
N SER A 152 -1.30 -28.52 1.37
CA SER A 152 -1.95 -28.99 0.16
C SER A 152 -1.66 -28.00 -0.96
N GLY A 153 -0.69 -28.33 -1.82
CA GLY A 153 -0.44 -27.57 -3.02
C GLY A 153 -1.77 -27.43 -3.73
N VAL A 154 -2.01 -26.29 -4.38
CA VAL A 154 -3.19 -26.15 -5.23
C VAL A 154 -3.16 -27.33 -6.21
N ALA A 155 -4.14 -28.23 -6.08
CA ALA A 155 -4.22 -29.40 -6.95
C ALA A 155 -4.59 -28.92 -8.35
N VAL A 156 -3.58 -28.73 -9.19
CA VAL A 156 -3.76 -28.42 -10.60
C VAL A 156 -4.25 -29.70 -11.27
N ARG A 157 -5.49 -29.67 -11.75
CA ARG A 157 -6.14 -30.80 -12.40
C ARG A 157 -5.68 -30.90 -13.85
N THR A 158 -5.39 -32.12 -14.30
CA THR A 158 -5.00 -32.37 -15.69
C THR A 158 -6.18 -32.31 -16.66
N ASP A 159 -7.41 -32.36 -16.16
CA ASP A 159 -8.66 -32.35 -16.93
C ASP A 159 -9.42 -31.01 -16.83
N ALA A 160 -8.72 -29.93 -16.49
CA ALA A 160 -9.29 -28.59 -16.36
C ALA A 160 -8.56 -27.57 -17.24
N THR A 161 -9.28 -26.50 -17.60
CA THR A 161 -8.74 -25.36 -18.37
C THR A 161 -8.40 -24.21 -17.42
N TYR A 162 -7.19 -23.65 -17.56
CA TYR A 162 -6.70 -22.52 -16.77
C TYR A 162 -6.38 -21.34 -17.68
N LEU A 163 -6.77 -20.13 -17.27
CA LEU A 163 -6.43 -18.89 -17.97
C LEU A 163 -5.09 -18.35 -17.45
N VAL A 164 -4.11 -18.20 -18.34
CA VAL A 164 -2.82 -17.55 -18.04
C VAL A 164 -2.73 -16.24 -18.83
N THR A 165 -2.89 -15.12 -18.14
CA THR A 165 -2.69 -13.79 -18.76
C THR A 165 -1.20 -13.50 -18.90
N GLY A 166 -0.73 -13.07 -20.07
CA GLY A 166 0.70 -12.86 -20.33
C GLY A 166 1.49 -14.16 -20.50
N GLY A 167 0.82 -15.27 -20.84
CA GLY A 167 1.40 -16.61 -20.99
C GLY A 167 2.49 -16.76 -22.05
N LEU A 168 2.65 -15.77 -22.94
CA LEU A 168 3.70 -15.75 -23.96
C LEU A 168 4.96 -14.99 -23.52
N SER A 169 5.00 -14.49 -22.29
CA SER A 169 6.21 -13.91 -21.69
C SER A 169 7.09 -15.01 -21.09
N GLY A 170 8.40 -14.80 -20.94
CA GLY A 170 9.31 -15.79 -20.33
C GLY A 170 9.01 -16.15 -18.86
N VAL A 171 8.01 -15.52 -18.23
CA VAL A 171 7.48 -15.90 -16.92
C VAL A 171 6.25 -16.82 -17.05
N GLY A 172 5.46 -16.62 -18.09
CA GLY A 172 4.25 -17.41 -18.38
C GLY A 172 4.50 -18.62 -19.29
N ASP A 173 5.62 -18.62 -20.02
CA ASP A 173 6.13 -19.77 -20.77
C ASP A 173 6.72 -20.79 -19.80
N TRP A 174 5.82 -21.43 -19.06
CA TRP A 174 6.18 -22.51 -18.17
C TRP A 174 6.29 -23.80 -18.99
N SER A 175 7.52 -24.15 -19.37
CA SER A 175 7.84 -25.51 -19.78
C SER A 175 8.21 -26.31 -18.53
N PRO A 176 7.59 -27.48 -18.28
CA PRO A 176 8.10 -28.39 -17.27
C PRO A 176 9.47 -28.89 -17.75
N SER A 177 10.54 -28.37 -17.17
CA SER A 177 11.86 -29.00 -17.26
C SER A 177 11.72 -30.44 -16.75
N GLY A 178 12.04 -31.41 -17.61
CA GLY A 178 11.82 -32.84 -17.39
C GLY A 178 12.55 -33.46 -16.21
#